data_AF-A0A961F614-F1
#
_entry.id   AF-A0A961F614-F1
#
_cell.length_a   1.000
_cell.length_b   1.000
_cell.length_c   1.000
_cell.angle_alpha   90.00
_cell.angle_beta   90.00
_cell.angle_gamma   90.00
#
_symmetry.space_group_name_H-M   'P 1'
#
loop_
_entity.id
_entity.type
_entity.pdbx_description
1 polymer ?
#
loop_
_entity_poly.entity_id
_entity_poly.type
_entity_poly.pdbx_seq_one_letter_code
_entity_poly.pdbx_strand_id
1 'polypeptide(L)'
;MAEDMTIESYLSQGGKLTNPTNVPPRYRAELLKMMTTFIDSELAGAAGFADVINAAPGLKERIAAAKIVLEKTDNAGQVLRLLGEFGADTARYARSHPWTARLPR
;
A
#
# COMPACT_ATOMS: atom_id res chain seq x y z
N MET A 1 11.02 -37.77 3.12
CA MET A 1 10.41 -36.63 2.42
C MET A 1 9.40 -36.06 3.39
N ALA A 2 9.73 -34.97 4.08
CA ALA A 2 8.75 -34.33 4.96
C ALA A 2 7.59 -33.85 4.08
N GLU A 3 6.36 -34.20 4.43
CA GLU A 3 5.19 -33.60 3.78
C GLU A 3 5.30 -32.09 3.99
N ASP A 4 5.42 -31.33 2.90
CA ASP A 4 5.38 -29.87 2.98
C ASP A 4 4.03 -29.49 3.59
N MET A 5 4.09 -28.94 4.80
CA MET A 5 2.92 -28.45 5.53
C MET A 5 2.18 -27.42 4.65
N THR A 6 0.87 -27.63 4.45
CA THR A 6 0.08 -26.70 3.65
C THR A 6 -0.08 -25.35 4.36
N ILE A 7 -0.36 -24.29 3.60
CA ILE A 7 -0.59 -22.95 4.16
C ILE A 7 -1.77 -22.94 5.14
N GLU A 8 -2.80 -23.74 4.90
CA GLU A 8 -3.97 -23.87 5.78
C GLU A 8 -3.58 -24.45 7.14
N SER A 9 -2.77 -25.52 7.15
CA SER A 9 -2.26 -26.11 8.40
C SER A 9 -1.32 -25.17 9.13
N TYR A 10 -0.48 -24.42 8.39
CA TYR A 10 0.41 -23.43 8.99
C TYR A 10 -0.38 -22.31 9.68
N LEU A 11 -1.38 -21.76 9.00
CA LEU A 11 -2.22 -20.68 9.52
C LEU A 11 -3.12 -21.13 10.69
N SER A 12 -3.68 -22.35 10.63
CA SER A 12 -4.54 -22.87 11.71
C SER A 12 -3.83 -23.06 13.03
N GLN A 13 -2.50 -23.27 12.99
CA GLN A 13 -1.63 -23.37 14.16
C GLN A 13 -1.09 -22.00 14.63
N GLY A 14 -1.61 -20.89 14.08
CA GLY A 14 -1.17 -19.54 14.44
C GLY A 14 0.08 -19.06 13.70
N GLY A 15 0.49 -19.76 12.63
CA GLY A 15 1.54 -19.32 11.73
C GLY A 15 1.24 -17.95 11.12
N LYS A 16 2.29 -17.16 10.87
CA LYS A 16 2.18 -15.80 10.32
C LYS A 16 3.03 -15.68 9.07
N LEU A 17 2.43 -15.19 8.00
CA LEU A 17 3.10 -14.94 6.71
C LEU A 17 3.91 -13.65 6.78
N THR A 18 5.08 -13.71 7.42
CA THR A 18 5.94 -12.55 7.67
C THR A 18 7.12 -12.45 6.71
N ASN A 19 7.33 -13.45 5.83
CA ASN A 19 8.46 -13.48 4.92
C ASN A 19 8.04 -14.05 3.55
N PRO A 20 8.51 -13.51 2.41
CA PRO A 20 8.20 -14.09 1.10
C PRO A 20 8.50 -15.59 0.96
N THR A 21 9.44 -16.15 1.73
CA THR A 21 9.80 -17.59 1.68
C THR A 21 8.80 -18.51 2.36
N ASN A 22 7.96 -18.00 3.27
CA ASN A 22 6.91 -18.80 3.92
C ASN A 22 5.52 -18.58 3.29
N VAL A 23 5.48 -17.98 2.09
CA VAL A 23 4.25 -17.72 1.34
C VAL A 23 4.27 -18.48 0.02
N PRO A 24 3.24 -19.30 -0.28
CA PRO A 24 3.13 -19.97 -1.57
C PRO A 24 3.14 -18.97 -2.75
N PRO A 25 3.79 -19.27 -3.89
CA PRO A 25 3.98 -18.31 -4.97
C PRO A 25 2.68 -17.64 -5.49
N ARG A 26 1.59 -18.40 -5.57
CA ARG A 26 0.28 -17.86 -5.99
C ARG A 26 -0.29 -16.88 -4.96
N TYR A 27 -0.20 -17.21 -3.68
CA TYR A 27 -0.66 -16.33 -2.61
C TYR A 27 0.20 -15.06 -2.54
N ARG A 28 1.52 -15.20 -2.72
CA ARG A 28 2.44 -14.06 -2.80
C ARG A 28 2.06 -13.11 -3.93
N ALA A 29 1.71 -13.63 -5.11
CA ALA A 29 1.28 -12.79 -6.24
C ALA A 29 0.04 -11.95 -5.89
N GLU A 30 -0.97 -12.55 -5.23
CA GLU A 30 -2.16 -11.82 -4.79
C GLU A 30 -1.86 -10.80 -3.68
N LEU A 31 -0.96 -11.13 -2.73
CA LEU A 31 -0.50 -10.15 -1.73
C LEU A 31 0.19 -8.94 -2.37
N LEU A 32 1.08 -9.17 -3.34
CA LEU A 32 1.74 -8.09 -4.08
C LEU A 32 0.73 -7.22 -4.82
N LYS A 33 -0.28 -7.83 -5.45
CA LYS A 33 -1.37 -7.12 -6.12
C LYS A 33 -2.19 -6.28 -5.13
N MET A 34 -2.61 -6.87 -4.00
CA MET A 34 -3.36 -6.16 -2.96
C MET A 34 -2.57 -4.97 -2.41
N MET A 35 -1.29 -5.15 -2.07
CA MET A 35 -0.43 -4.07 -1.58
C MET A 35 -0.27 -2.96 -2.62
N THR A 36 -0.05 -3.31 -3.89
CA THR A 36 0.06 -2.31 -4.98
C THR A 36 -1.23 -1.50 -5.12
N THR A 37 -2.40 -2.16 -5.17
CA THR A 37 -3.70 -1.49 -5.23
C THR A 37 -3.96 -0.60 -4.01
N PHE A 38 -3.53 -1.03 -2.81
CA PHE A 38 -3.64 -0.23 -1.60
C PHE A 38 -2.81 1.05 -1.70
N ILE A 39 -1.55 0.94 -2.12
CA ILE A 39 -0.66 2.10 -2.30
C ILE A 39 -1.28 3.09 -3.29
N ASP A 40 -1.75 2.61 -4.45
CA ASP A 40 -2.39 3.47 -5.46
C ASP A 40 -3.66 4.15 -4.91
N SER A 41 -4.45 3.45 -4.09
CA SER A 41 -5.67 3.98 -3.47
C SER A 41 -5.37 5.07 -2.42
N GLU A 42 -4.33 4.89 -1.62
CA GLU A 42 -3.89 5.90 -0.65
C GLU A 42 -3.38 7.15 -1.36
N LEU A 43 -2.58 7.00 -2.42
CA LEU A 43 -2.07 8.12 -3.21
C LEU A 43 -3.19 8.87 -3.94
N ALA A 44 -4.17 8.15 -4.50
CA ALA A 44 -5.35 8.76 -5.11
C ALA A 44 -6.16 9.56 -4.07
N GLY A 45 -6.34 9.02 -2.87
CA GLY A 45 -6.99 9.71 -1.76
C GLY A 45 -6.23 10.97 -1.34
N ALA A 46 -4.90 10.89 -1.21
CA ALA A 46 -4.06 12.03 -0.87
C ALA A 46 -4.17 13.15 -1.93
N ALA A 47 -4.10 12.80 -3.21
CA ALA A 47 -4.26 13.74 -4.32
C ALA A 47 -5.64 14.43 -4.31
N GLY A 48 -6.70 13.71 -3.92
CA GLY A 48 -8.05 14.26 -3.77
C GLY A 48 -8.15 15.38 -2.73
N PHE A 49 -7.40 15.28 -1.63
CA PHE A 49 -7.39 16.30 -0.57
C PHE A 49 -6.36 17.41 -0.77
N ALA A 50 -5.23 17.13 -1.42
CA ALA A 50 -4.12 18.08 -1.56
C ALA A 50 -4.54 19.41 -2.20
N ASP A 51 -5.34 19.37 -3.27
CA ASP A 51 -5.79 20.58 -3.98
C ASP A 51 -6.77 21.42 -3.16
N VAL A 52 -7.59 20.78 -2.31
CA VAL A 52 -8.65 21.47 -1.57
C VAL A 52 -8.19 22.03 -0.23
N ILE A 53 -6.94 21.76 0.19
CA ILE A 53 -6.35 22.34 1.42
C ILE A 53 -6.50 23.87 1.41
N ASN A 54 -6.21 24.51 0.27
CA ASN A 54 -6.30 25.96 0.14
C ASN A 54 -7.74 26.48 -0.05
N ALA A 55 -8.69 25.60 -0.35
CA ALA A 55 -10.11 25.91 -0.49
C ALA A 55 -10.91 25.65 0.81
N ALA A 56 -10.26 25.15 1.86
CA ALA A 56 -10.92 24.86 3.13
C ALA A 56 -11.50 26.14 3.77
N PRO A 57 -12.70 26.07 4.40
CA PRO A 57 -13.42 27.25 4.88
C PRO A 57 -12.82 27.91 6.13
N GLY A 58 -11.81 27.28 6.75
CA GLY A 58 -11.19 27.75 7.98
C GLY A 58 -9.90 27.02 8.32
N LEU A 59 -9.20 27.51 9.35
CA LEU A 59 -7.91 26.95 9.79
C LEU A 59 -8.04 25.50 10.26
N LYS A 60 -9.12 25.17 10.97
CA LYS A 60 -9.36 23.80 11.48
C LYS A 60 -9.52 22.80 10.34
N GLU A 61 -10.33 23.14 9.34
CA GLU A 61 -10.58 22.31 8.17
C GLU A 61 -9.32 22.20 7.29
N ARG A 62 -8.54 23.27 7.19
CA ARG A 62 -7.24 23.26 6.50
C ARG A 62 -6.24 22.31 7.17
N ILE A 63 -6.18 22.34 8.51
CA ILE A 63 -5.36 21.39 9.29
C ILE A 63 -5.85 19.95 9.07
N ALA A 64 -7.17 19.73 9.08
CA ALA A 64 -7.74 18.40 8.86
C ALA A 64 -7.39 17.86 7.46
N ALA A 65 -7.58 18.65 6.40
CA ALA A 65 -7.23 18.26 5.04
C ALA A 65 -5.73 17.96 4.90
N ALA A 66 -4.87 18.80 5.49
CA ALA A 66 -3.42 18.57 5.48
C ALA A 66 -3.02 17.27 6.21
N LYS A 67 -3.66 16.96 7.34
CA LYS A 67 -3.44 15.70 8.07
C LYS A 67 -3.83 14.48 7.26
N ILE A 68 -4.98 14.53 6.57
CA ILE A 68 -5.41 13.42 5.70
C ILE A 68 -4.36 13.16 4.62
N VAL A 69 -3.87 14.21 3.95
CA VAL A 69 -2.82 14.05 2.92
C VAL A 69 -1.55 13.42 3.50
N LEU A 70 -1.11 13.90 4.67
CA LEU A 70 0.06 13.36 5.37
C LEU A 70 -0.11 11.87 5.69
N GLU A 71 -1.20 11.52 6.37
CA GLU A 71 -1.47 10.15 6.84
C GLU A 71 -1.58 9.17 5.67
N LYS A 72 -2.29 9.55 4.59
CA LYS A 72 -2.42 8.71 3.40
C LYS A 72 -1.07 8.48 2.70
N THR A 73 -0.29 9.54 2.55
CA THR A 73 1.04 9.45 1.92
C THR A 73 1.99 8.60 2.77
N ASP A 74 1.93 8.72 4.10
CA ASP A 74 2.74 7.91 5.00
C ASP A 74 2.33 6.42 4.95
N ASN A 75 1.03 6.13 4.99
CA ASN A 75 0.50 4.77 4.85
C ASN A 75 0.93 4.11 3.53
N ALA A 76 0.86 4.86 2.42
CA ALA A 76 1.38 4.41 1.13
C ALA A 76 2.87 4.07 1.20
N GLY A 77 3.67 4.91 1.87
CA GLY A 77 5.09 4.68 2.10
C GLY A 77 5.38 3.45 2.97
N GLN A 78 4.58 3.20 4.01
CA GLN A 78 4.70 2.01 4.85
C GLN A 78 4.45 0.73 4.06
N VAL A 79 3.37 0.68 3.28
CA VAL A 79 3.03 -0.50 2.47
C VAL A 79 3.99 -0.68 1.30
N LEU A 80 4.53 0.40 0.72
CA LEU A 80 5.57 0.30 -0.30
C LEU A 80 6.85 -0.37 0.22
N ARG A 81 7.23 -0.12 1.49
CA ARG A 81 8.35 -0.83 2.12
C ARG A 81 8.05 -2.33 2.26
N LEU A 82 6.87 -2.68 2.77
CA LEU A 82 6.42 -4.07 2.89
C LEU A 82 6.36 -4.79 1.53
N LEU A 83 5.89 -4.10 0.49
CA LEU A 83 5.87 -4.61 -0.89
C LEU A 83 7.29 -4.98 -1.36
N GLY A 84 8.29 -4.16 -1.01
CA GLY A 84 9.71 -4.44 -1.27
C GLY A 84 10.25 -5.63 -0.47
N GLU A 85 9.89 -5.77 0.81
CA GLU A 85 10.23 -6.94 1.64
C GLU A 85 9.66 -8.24 1.07
N PHE A 86 8.49 -8.16 0.45
CA PHE A 86 7.90 -9.27 -0.29
C PHE A 86 8.50 -9.46 -1.69
N GLY A 87 9.52 -8.69 -2.08
CA GLY A 87 10.34 -8.89 -3.28
C GLY A 87 9.87 -8.17 -4.54
N ALA A 88 9.12 -7.08 -4.42
CA ALA A 88 8.86 -6.18 -5.55
C ALA A 88 10.01 -5.19 -5.78
N ASP A 89 10.20 -4.76 -7.03
CA ASP A 89 11.08 -3.64 -7.37
C ASP A 89 10.38 -2.30 -7.12
N THR A 90 10.54 -1.77 -5.91
CA THR A 90 9.93 -0.51 -5.48
C THR A 90 10.52 0.71 -6.20
N ALA A 91 11.77 0.62 -6.67
CA ALA A 91 12.38 1.68 -7.46
C ALA A 91 11.74 1.78 -8.84
N ARG A 92 11.42 0.64 -9.47
CA ARG A 92 10.63 0.61 -10.70
C ARG A 92 9.22 1.14 -10.49
N TYR A 93 8.57 0.77 -9.37
CA TYR A 93 7.27 1.34 -9.00
C TYR A 93 7.34 2.88 -8.98
N ALA A 94 8.29 3.46 -8.24
CA ALA A 94 8.41 4.90 -8.11
C ALA A 94 8.69 5.63 -9.44
N ARG A 95 9.49 5.03 -10.34
CA ARG A 95 9.76 5.61 -11.66
C ARG A 95 8.57 5.53 -12.62
N SER A 96 7.73 4.51 -12.46
CA SER A 96 6.60 4.25 -13.36
C SER A 96 5.30 4.91 -12.86
N HIS A 97 5.22 5.20 -11.56
CA HIS A 97 4.02 5.74 -10.94
C HIS A 97 3.78 7.17 -11.46
N PRO A 98 2.57 7.47 -11.98
CA PRO A 98 2.28 8.76 -12.56
C PRO A 98 1.86 9.74 -11.45
N TRP A 99 2.84 10.25 -10.71
CA TRP A 99 2.66 11.10 -9.52
C TRP A 99 1.76 12.32 -9.71
N THR A 100 1.66 12.82 -10.94
CA THR A 100 0.86 13.99 -11.30
C THR A 100 -0.37 13.64 -12.14
N ALA A 101 -0.55 12.37 -12.54
CA ALA A 101 -1.69 12.00 -13.36
C ALA A 101 -2.98 12.13 -12.57
N ARG A 102 -3.97 12.73 -13.22
CA ARG A 102 -5.32 12.93 -12.70
C ARG A 102 -6.30 12.37 -13.70
N LEU A 103 -7.26 11.59 -13.22
CA LEU A 103 -8.45 11.31 -14.01
C LEU A 103 -9.30 12.59 -14.05
N PRO A 104 -9.89 12.95 -15.22
CA PRO A 104 -10.90 14.00 -15.28
C PRO A 104 -12.00 13.71 -14.26
N ARG A 105 -12.42 14.74 -13.51
CA ARG A 105 -13.52 14.65 -12.55
C ARG A 105 -14.87 14.78 -13.26
#